data_AF-A0A7C0WEA3-F1
#
_entry.id   AF-A0A7C0WEA3-F1
#
_cell.length_a   1.000
_cell.length_b   1.000
_cell.length_c   1.000
_cell.angle_alpha   90.00
_cell.angle_beta   90.00
_cell.angle_gamma   90.00
#
_symmetry.space_group_name_H-M   'P 1'
#
loop_
_entity.id
_entity.type
_entity.pdbx_description
1 polymer ?
#
loop_
_entity_poly.entity_id
_entity_poly.type
_entity_poly.pdbx_seq_one_letter_code
_entity_poly.pdbx_strand_id
1 'polypeptide(L)' 'MTRQIEALYEDGVLKPLFPLKLREHERVRLILEEKETVVRATSGMFGELDHSTIDEIALSPKYLSEES' A
#
# COMPACT_ATOMS: atom_id res chain seq x y z
N MET A 1 -22.91 -0.73 -6.29
CA MET A 1 -21.99 -1.80 -5.84
C MET A 1 -20.57 -1.27 -5.97
N THR A 2 -19.74 -1.46 -4.96
CA THR A 2 -18.31 -1.10 -4.99
C THR A 2 -17.52 -2.31 -5.51
N ARG A 3 -16.55 -2.08 -6.39
CA ARG A 3 -15.63 -3.12 -6.88
C ARG A 3 -14.20 -2.64 -6.60
N GLN A 4 -13.38 -3.49 -6.00
CA GLN A 4 -11.95 -3.25 -5.88
C GLN A 4 -11.29 -3.56 -7.23
N ILE A 5 -10.37 -2.70 -7.63
CA ILE A 5 -9.61 -2.81 -8.87
C ILE A 5 -8.14 -2.75 -8.48
N GLU A 6 -7.38 -3.74 -8.90
CA GLU A 6 -5.94 -3.74 -8.75
C GLU A 6 -5.29 -3.02 -9.92
N ALA A 7 -4.31 -2.17 -9.62
CA ALA A 7 -3.58 -1.35 -10.58
C ALA A 7 -2.14 -1.18 -10.13
N LEU A 8 -1.24 -1.04 -11.10
CA LEU A 8 0.14 -0.64 -10.87
C LEU A 8 0.27 0.86 -11.06
N TYR A 9 1.07 1.49 -10.19
CA TYR A 9 1.44 2.88 -10.35
C TYR A 9 2.79 2.96 -11.04
N GLU A 10 2.82 3.43 -12.29
CA GLU A 10 4.02 3.52 -13.11
C GLU A 10 4.08 4.88 -13.80
N ASP A 11 5.22 5.56 -13.70
CA ASP A 11 5.47 6.87 -14.34
C ASP A 11 4.39 7.93 -14.06
N GLY A 12 3.83 7.92 -12.85
CA GLY A 12 2.79 8.87 -12.46
C GLY A 12 1.37 8.47 -12.86
N VAL A 13 1.18 7.30 -13.49
CA VAL A 13 -0.10 6.83 -14.04
C VAL A 13 -0.54 5.53 -13.36
N LEU A 14 -1.81 5.47 -12.95
CA LEU A 14 -2.44 4.23 -12.46
C LEU A 14 -2.88 3.36 -13.65
N LYS A 15 -2.21 2.24 -13.84
CA LYS A 15 -2.47 1.26 -14.90
C LYS A 15 -3.21 0.05 -14.30
N PRO A 16 -4.50 -0.16 -14.61
CA PRO A 16 -5.23 -1.31 -14.09
C PRO A 16 -4.66 -2.61 -14.66
N LEU A 17 -4.63 -3.67 -13.85
CA LEU A 17 -4.15 -4.99 -14.28
C LEU A 17 -5.04 -5.61 -15.36
N PHE A 18 -6.32 -5.23 -15.38
CA PHE A 18 -7.30 -5.70 -16.34
C PHE A 18 -8.07 -4.53 -16.98
N PRO A 19 -8.53 -4.66 -18.24
CA PRO A 19 -9.32 -3.63 -18.90
C PRO A 19 -10.59 -3.29 -18.12
N LEU A 20 -10.76 -2.00 -17.83
CA LEU A 20 -11.94 -1.49 -17.12
C LEU A 20 -13.05 -1.15 -18.11
N LYS A 21 -14.26 -1.62 -17.82
CA LYS A 21 -15.48 -1.26 -18.57
C LYS A 21 -16.11 0.01 -17.99
N LEU A 22 -15.34 1.10 -17.96
CA LEU A 22 -15.81 2.43 -17.55
C LEU A 22 -16.12 3.27 -18.79
N ARG A 23 -17.01 4.25 -18.64
CA ARG A 23 -17.28 5.25 -19.67
C ARG A 23 -16.20 6.32 -19.65
N GLU A 24 -15.97 6.98 -20.79
CA GLU A 24 -15.12 8.16 -20.82
C GLU A 24 -15.64 9.23 -19.86
N HIS A 25 -14.73 9.90 -19.16
CA HIS A 25 -15.02 10.92 -18.13
C HIS A 25 -15.83 10.40 -16.93
N GLU A 26 -15.87 9.08 -16.70
CA GLU A 26 -16.50 8.52 -15.51
C GLU A 26 -15.64 8.80 -14.26
N ARG A 27 -16.23 9.47 -13.27
CA ARG A 27 -15.55 9.80 -12.01
C ARG A 27 -15.53 8.59 -11.10
N VAL A 28 -14.33 8.19 -10.66
CA VAL A 28 -14.12 7.11 -9.70
C VAL A 28 -13.56 7.64 -8.38
N ARG A 29 -13.65 6.82 -7.32
CA ARG A 29 -13.00 7.08 -6.04
C ARG A 29 -11.90 6.04 -5.85
N LEU A 30 -10.70 6.50 -5.55
CA LEU A 30 -9.58 5.64 -5.20
C LEU A 30 -9.55 5.44 -3.69
N ILE A 31 -9.28 4.21 -3.27
CA ILE A 31 -9.03 3.84 -1.88
C ILE A 31 -7.64 3.21 -1.88
N LEU A 32 -6.74 3.80 -1.09
CA LEU A 32 -5.39 3.29 -0.88
C LEU A 32 -5.43 2.49 0.42
N GLU A 33 -5.16 1.19 0.35
CA GLU A 33 -5.02 0.35 1.53
C GLU A 33 -3.55 0.37 1.94
N GLU A 34 -3.23 1.08 3.02
CA GLU A 34 -1.93 0.97 3.67
C GLU A 34 -1.86 -0.40 4.35
N LYS A 35 -1.05 -1.33 3.81
CA LYS A 35 -0.75 -2.57 4.51
C LYS A 35 0.03 -2.21 5.78
N GLU A 36 -0.56 -2.45 6.94
CA GLU A 36 0.18 -2.38 8.20
C GLU A 36 1.33 -3.39 8.17
N THR A 37 2.55 -2.89 8.33
CA THR A 37 3.71 -3.77 8.47
C THR A 37 3.66 -4.46 9.83
N VAL A 38 4.19 -5.69 9.92
CA VAL A 38 4.28 -6.44 11.18
C VAL A 38 4.99 -5.63 12.28
N VAL A 39 5.91 -4.75 11.88
CA VAL A 39 6.64 -3.82 12.75
C VAL A 39 5.69 -2.79 13.37
N ARG A 40 4.75 -2.21 12.60
CA ARG A 40 3.72 -1.32 13.15
C ARG A 40 2.78 -2.07 14.10
N ALA A 41 2.35 -3.28 13.76
CA ALA A 41 1.46 -4.10 14.60
C ALA A 41 2.09 -4.51 15.95
N THR A 42 3.42 -4.65 16.02
CA THR A 42 4.17 -5.06 17.22
C THR A 42 4.85 -3.89 17.95
N SER A 43 4.77 -2.67 17.43
CA SER A 43 5.38 -1.46 17.99
C SER A 43 4.99 -1.17 19.44
N GLY A 44 3.77 -1.54 19.85
CA GLY A 44 3.29 -1.41 21.23
C GLY A 44 3.78 -2.50 22.20
N MET A 45 4.44 -3.56 21.71
CA MET A 45 4.97 -4.65 22.54
C MET A 45 6.45 -4.43 22.92
N PHE A 46 7.18 -3.63 22.15
CA PHE A 46 8.59 -3.27 22.42
C PHE A 46 8.68 -1.77 22.68
N GLY A 47 8.46 -1.36 23.94
CA GLY A 47 8.31 0.05 24.35
C GLY A 47 9.56 0.93 24.29
N GLU A 48 10.59 0.53 23.55
CA GLU A 48 11.90 1.20 23.54
C GLU A 48 12.29 1.80 22.18
N LEU A 49 11.49 1.57 21.13
CA LEU A 49 11.73 2.17 19.82
C LEU A 49 10.80 3.37 19.60
N ASP A 50 11.38 4.51 19.21
CA ASP A 50 10.59 5.66 18.80
C ASP A 50 9.85 5.40 17.48
N HIS A 51 8.75 6.11 17.27
CA HIS A 51 7.89 5.95 16.09
C HIS A 51 8.65 6.19 14.77
N SER A 52 9.64 7.09 14.75
CA SER A 52 10.47 7.37 13.58
C SER A 52 11.33 6.18 13.17
N THR A 53 11.91 5.47 14.14
CA THR A 53 12.72 4.27 13.93
C THR A 53 11.85 3.11 13.45
N ILE A 54 10.63 2.99 13.99
CA ILE A 54 9.64 2.00 13.56
C ILE A 54 9.27 2.21 12.09
N ASP A 55 8.96 3.44 11.69
CA ASP A 55 8.61 3.76 10.30
C ASP A 55 9.80 3.55 9.35
N GLU A 56 11.02 3.90 9.78
CA GLU A 56 12.24 3.64 9.00
C GLU A 56 12.45 2.13 8.77
N ILE A 57 12.28 1.30 9.80
CA ILE A 57 12.40 -0.15 9.70
C ILE A 57 11.29 -0.73 8.82
N ALA A 58 10.04 -0.30 9.04
CA ALA A 58 8.88 -0.77 8.29
C ALA A 58 8.96 -0.49 6.78
N LEU A 59 9.51 0.67 6.40
CA LEU A 59 9.64 1.10 5.01
C LEU A 59 10.99 0.72 4.39
N SER A 60 11.88 0.07 5.15
CA SER A 60 13.23 -0.24 4.70
C SER A 60 13.24 -1.41 3.70
N PRO A 61 13.78 -1.24 2.49
CA PRO A 61 13.86 -2.31 1.49
C PRO A 61 14.61 -3.57 1.98
N LYS A 62 15.51 -3.43 2.96
CA LYS A 62 16.23 -4.55 3.60
C LYS A 62 15.34 -5.47 4.46
N TYR A 63 14.15 -5.01 4.83
CA TYR A 63 13.20 -5.73 5.69
C TYR A 63 11.84 -5.95 5.04
N LEU A 64 11.61 -5.38 3.85
CA LEU A 64 10.51 -5.84 3.00
C LEU A 64 10.85 -7.25 2.53
N SER A 65 10.08 -8.23 2.99
CA SER A 65 10.19 -9.60 2.52
C SER A 65 10.07 -9.64 1.00
N GLU A 66 11.06 -10.21 0.31
CA GLU A 66 10.86 -10.69 -1.05
C GLU A 66 9.90 -11.88 -0.96
N GLU A 67 8.59 -11.63 -1.10
CA GLU A 67 7.62 -12.72 -1.22
C GLU A 67 8.02 -13.59 -2.42
N SER A 68 8.41 -14.84 -2.14
CA SER A 68 8.55 -15.93 -3.12
C SER A 68 7.21 -16.58 -3.44
#